data_AF-A0A2H1G4L9-F1
#
_entry.id   AF-A0A2H1G4L9-F1
#
_cell.length_a   1.000
_cell.length_b   1.000
_cell.length_c   1.000
_cell.angle_alpha   90.00
_cell.angle_beta   90.00
_cell.angle_gamma   90.00
#
_symmetry.space_group_name_H-M   'P 1'
#
loop_
_entity.id
_entity.type
_entity.pdbx_description
1 polymer ?
#
loop_
_entity_poly.entity_id
_entity_poly.type
_entity_poly.pdbx_seq_one_letter_code
_entity_poly.pdbx_strand_id
1 'polypeptide(L)'
;MSDEVAPLLPVKNASRKPHYKSRKGCLACKKRHVKCNESRPKCSHCARLEIECVWPESPANALPSPHSPGQFQSHSPASSVDQQRPAAGRPPELAVDDMKLLHFWTVNTATSMNYASHLWQIVIVDMAFHHHFLLHGILAVAAIHKATIFPAERETLITQSSSHIGIAIASFRHLLATPVPATCVPVFLMAGLLSIHSLGLAQLRTPTDAVGEIYTWMRLVKGTQSTIQQNWQRLQASEIAPLLSRGRAGLVLTEVEEVNHLKSLVQDEVHLTVSERQTYFDAINQLQTVFGNVLYSKGDEIQASAMVSSWVALVPPEYHELLASREPVALVIIAYFAVLFREQQHVCWWFRKWDVWILESVRAQLPTAYERWLEWPTAQIGNG
;
A
#
# COMPACT_ATOMS: atom_id res chain seq x y z
N MET A 1 30.26 55.82 -26.12
CA MET A 1 30.39 55.03 -24.88
C MET A 1 30.46 53.58 -25.29
N SER A 2 31.69 53.14 -25.51
CA SER A 2 32.06 51.76 -25.75
C SER A 2 32.22 51.12 -24.39
N ASP A 3 31.53 50.02 -24.11
CA ASP A 3 31.92 49.13 -23.02
C ASP A 3 31.84 47.69 -23.51
N GLU A 4 33.02 47.11 -23.54
CA GLU A 4 33.42 45.81 -24.05
C GLU A 4 33.15 44.77 -22.95
N VAL A 5 32.34 43.75 -23.26
CA VAL A 5 32.01 42.67 -22.30
C VAL A 5 33.18 41.69 -22.24
N ALA A 6 33.92 41.69 -21.14
CA ALA A 6 34.97 40.71 -20.85
C ALA A 6 34.36 39.31 -20.57
N PRO A 7 34.92 38.21 -21.12
CA PRO A 7 34.40 36.87 -20.85
C PRO A 7 34.92 36.34 -19.51
N LEU A 8 34.00 35.92 -18.64
CA LEU A 8 34.28 35.25 -17.37
C LEU A 8 34.83 33.83 -17.62
N LEU A 9 36.04 33.57 -17.13
CA LEU A 9 36.67 32.25 -17.15
C LEU A 9 35.92 31.25 -16.23
N PRO A 10 35.80 29.97 -16.61
CA PRO A 10 35.14 28.97 -15.78
C PRO A 10 35.96 28.62 -14.54
N VAL A 11 35.33 28.75 -13.37
CA VAL A 11 35.84 28.30 -12.07
C VAL A 11 35.98 26.77 -12.10
N LYS A 12 37.22 26.27 -12.01
CA LYS A 12 37.50 24.85 -11.84
C LYS A 12 37.06 24.42 -10.43
N ASN A 13 35.91 23.77 -10.31
CA ASN A 13 35.54 23.05 -9.10
C ASN A 13 36.49 21.88 -8.89
N ALA A 14 37.37 21.99 -7.89
CA ALA A 14 38.22 20.90 -7.45
C ALA A 14 37.35 19.73 -6.95
N SER A 15 37.37 18.61 -7.68
CA SER A 15 36.74 17.37 -7.23
C SER A 15 37.33 16.96 -5.88
N ARG A 16 36.49 16.85 -4.83
CA ARG A 16 36.91 16.25 -3.56
C ARG A 16 37.31 14.80 -3.82
N LYS A 17 38.59 14.49 -3.62
CA LYS A 17 39.11 13.11 -3.68
C LYS A 17 38.30 12.21 -2.73
N PRO A 18 37.81 11.05 -3.17
CA PRO A 18 37.15 10.09 -2.29
C PRO A 18 38.11 9.63 -1.20
N HIS A 19 37.72 9.80 0.06
CA HIS A 19 38.54 9.43 1.20
C HIS A 19 38.37 7.94 1.52
N TYR A 20 39.43 7.15 1.31
CA TYR A 20 39.46 5.74 1.68
C TYR A 20 39.39 5.59 3.20
N LYS A 21 38.33 4.94 3.72
CA LYS A 21 38.17 4.65 5.15
C LYS A 21 39.29 3.67 5.58
N SER A 22 40.15 4.07 6.53
CA SER A 22 41.14 3.16 7.13
C SER A 22 40.41 2.02 7.84
N ARG A 23 40.59 0.79 7.35
CA ARG A 23 39.97 -0.43 7.92
C ARG A 23 40.59 -0.82 9.26
N LYS A 24 41.85 -0.42 9.50
CA LYS A 24 42.67 -0.83 10.66
C LYS A 24 42.85 0.25 11.73
N GLY A 25 42.18 1.40 11.63
CA GLY A 25 42.26 2.46 12.63
C GLY A 25 41.74 2.06 14.02
N CYS A 26 42.27 2.72 15.07
CA CYS A 26 41.85 2.51 16.46
C CYS A 26 40.38 2.91 16.69
N LEU A 27 39.77 2.37 17.75
CA LEU A 27 38.35 2.58 18.08
C LEU A 27 38.02 4.06 18.32
N ALA A 28 38.91 4.81 18.97
CA ALA A 28 38.71 6.23 19.25
C ALA A 28 38.68 7.09 17.97
N CYS A 29 39.57 6.84 17.00
CA CYS A 29 39.54 7.53 15.71
C CYS A 29 38.33 7.13 14.87
N LYS A 30 37.92 5.86 14.91
CA LYS A 30 36.71 5.36 14.25
C LYS A 30 35.46 6.04 14.82
N LYS A 31 35.29 6.09 16.15
CA LYS A 31 34.16 6.76 16.82
C LYS A 31 34.07 8.26 16.49
N ARG A 32 35.21 8.91 16.27
CA ARG A 32 35.30 10.35 15.97
C ARG A 32 35.29 10.69 14.48
N HIS A 33 35.16 9.69 13.60
CA HIS A 33 35.17 9.86 12.15
C HIS A 33 36.42 10.61 11.60
N VAL A 34 37.58 10.44 12.24
CA VAL A 34 38.87 11.01 11.81
C VAL A 34 39.84 9.93 11.31
N LYS A 35 40.72 10.27 10.37
CA LYS A 35 41.71 9.33 9.82
C LYS A 35 42.73 8.94 10.91
N CYS A 36 42.81 7.65 11.23
CA CYS A 36 43.85 7.10 12.10
C CYS A 36 45.15 6.91 11.29
N ASN A 37 46.30 7.26 11.87
CA ASN A 37 47.60 6.99 11.26
C ASN A 37 48.20 5.62 11.63
N GLU A 38 47.44 4.79 12.37
CA GLU A 38 47.80 3.40 12.67
C GLU A 38 49.09 3.19 13.48
N SER A 39 49.70 4.26 14.00
CA SER A 39 50.89 4.19 14.88
C SER A 39 50.55 3.52 16.22
N ARG A 40 51.38 2.57 16.65
CA ARG A 40 51.25 1.84 17.92
C ARG A 40 52.39 2.23 18.87
N PRO A 41 52.18 2.27 20.21
CA PRO A 41 50.99 1.82 20.94
C PRO A 41 49.81 2.82 20.91
N LYS A 42 50.07 4.13 20.75
CA LYS A 42 49.05 5.19 20.60
C LYS A 42 49.19 5.89 19.24
N CYS A 43 48.07 6.14 18.57
CA CYS A 43 48.06 6.90 17.32
C CYS A 43 48.31 8.40 17.60
N SER A 44 48.88 9.14 16.64
CA SER A 44 49.27 10.55 16.87
C SER A 44 48.08 11.46 17.19
N HIS A 45 46.89 11.11 16.71
CA HIS A 45 45.68 11.88 16.99
C HIS A 45 45.15 11.64 18.41
N CYS A 46 45.23 10.42 18.93
CA CYS A 46 44.89 10.10 20.31
C CYS A 46 45.95 10.63 21.28
N ALA A 47 47.23 10.56 20.91
CA ALA A 47 48.33 11.10 21.71
C ALA A 47 48.23 12.61 21.91
N ARG A 48 47.99 13.38 20.84
CA ARG A 48 47.83 14.84 20.91
C ARG A 48 46.62 15.28 21.75
N LEU A 49 45.58 14.46 21.82
CA LEU A 49 44.34 14.78 22.52
C LEU A 49 44.28 14.11 23.90
N GLU A 50 45.34 13.41 24.30
CA GLU A 50 45.44 12.70 25.58
C GLU A 50 44.25 11.75 25.86
N ILE A 51 43.67 11.20 24.80
CA ILE A 51 42.55 10.24 24.91
C ILE A 51 43.04 8.80 24.80
N GLU A 52 42.25 7.89 25.36
CA GLU A 52 42.50 6.46 25.32
C GLU A 52 42.50 5.92 23.87
N CYS A 53 43.52 5.12 23.53
CA CYS A 53 43.72 4.59 22.18
C CYS A 53 43.61 3.07 22.17
N VAL A 54 42.38 2.56 22.00
CA VAL A 54 42.09 1.12 22.01
C VAL A 54 42.05 0.58 20.57
N TRP A 55 42.72 -0.55 20.34
CA TRP A 55 42.75 -1.24 19.04
C TRP A 55 41.77 -2.43 19.06
N PRO A 56 41.06 -2.72 17.95
CA PRO A 56 40.23 -3.91 17.87
C PRO A 56 41.09 -5.18 17.92
N GLU A 57 40.73 -6.11 18.80
CA GLU A 57 41.37 -7.43 18.91
C GLU A 57 41.04 -8.27 17.65
N SER A 58 42.05 -8.92 17.07
CA SER A 58 41.84 -9.88 15.98
C SER A 58 41.50 -11.24 16.57
N PRO A 59 40.42 -11.91 16.14
CA PRO A 59 40.13 -13.25 16.60
C PRO A 59 41.04 -14.24 15.87
N ALA A 60 42.18 -14.58 16.50
CA ALA A 60 43.01 -15.70 16.08
C ALA A 60 43.74 -16.32 17.29
N ASN A 61 43.49 -17.62 17.45
CA ASN A 61 44.20 -18.66 18.21
C ASN A 61 43.62 -19.12 19.56
N ALA A 62 43.32 -20.42 19.53
CA ALA A 62 42.71 -21.28 20.53
C ALA A 62 43.69 -21.82 21.57
N LEU A 63 43.15 -22.35 22.67
CA LEU A 63 43.70 -23.49 23.39
C LEU A 63 42.56 -24.49 23.68
N PRO A 64 42.68 -25.77 23.29
CA PRO A 64 41.78 -26.83 23.73
C PRO A 64 42.33 -27.53 24.99
N SER A 65 41.51 -27.65 26.03
CA SER A 65 41.79 -28.51 27.18
C SER A 65 41.20 -29.92 26.95
N PRO A 66 41.96 -31.00 27.20
CA PRO A 66 41.46 -32.37 27.05
C PRO A 66 41.07 -32.95 28.42
N HIS A 67 39.82 -33.35 28.63
CA HIS A 67 39.45 -34.38 29.62
C HIS A 67 38.13 -35.09 29.29
N SER A 68 38.29 -36.31 28.77
CA SER A 68 37.61 -37.59 29.05
C SER A 68 36.07 -37.79 29.01
N PRO A 69 35.62 -39.03 28.70
CA PRO A 69 34.30 -39.32 28.18
C PRO A 69 33.33 -39.87 29.23
N GLY A 70 32.05 -39.53 29.09
CA GLY A 70 30.95 -40.11 29.85
C GLY A 70 29.72 -40.24 28.97
N GLN A 71 29.44 -41.47 28.55
CA GLN A 71 28.22 -41.91 27.87
C GLN A 71 26.98 -41.48 28.65
N PHE A 72 25.90 -41.09 27.97
CA PHE A 72 24.56 -41.67 28.12
C PHE A 72 23.72 -41.32 26.89
N GLN A 73 23.26 -42.36 26.20
CA GLN A 73 22.29 -42.30 25.11
C GLN A 73 20.89 -42.04 25.69
N SER A 74 20.15 -41.11 25.08
CA SER A 74 18.69 -41.13 25.14
C SER A 74 18.13 -40.87 23.74
N HIS A 75 17.48 -41.91 23.21
CA HIS A 75 16.72 -41.85 21.98
C HIS A 75 15.37 -41.17 22.25
N SER A 76 15.02 -40.16 21.46
CA SER A 76 13.63 -39.81 21.13
C SER A 76 13.59 -39.08 19.78
N PRO A 77 12.63 -39.37 18.90
CA PRO A 77 12.63 -38.92 17.52
C PRO A 77 12.03 -37.51 17.44
N ALA A 78 12.85 -36.53 17.09
CA ALA A 78 12.38 -35.18 16.77
C ALA A 78 12.42 -34.98 15.25
N SER A 79 11.22 -34.74 14.72
CA SER A 79 10.87 -34.36 13.36
C SER A 79 11.88 -33.41 12.73
N SER A 80 12.36 -33.76 11.54
CA SER A 80 13.21 -32.92 10.70
C SER A 80 12.43 -31.71 10.20
N VAL A 81 12.41 -30.65 11.00
CA VAL A 81 12.17 -29.29 10.51
C VAL A 81 13.49 -28.80 9.95
N ASP A 82 13.58 -28.79 8.62
CA ASP A 82 14.72 -28.28 7.86
C ASP A 82 14.83 -26.76 8.05
N GLN A 83 15.36 -26.34 9.20
CA GLN A 83 15.79 -24.97 9.42
C GLN A 83 17.07 -24.76 8.60
N GLN A 84 16.89 -24.28 7.38
CA GLN A 84 17.98 -23.72 6.57
C GLN A 84 18.66 -22.60 7.37
N ARG A 85 19.79 -22.99 7.97
CA ARG A 85 20.79 -22.11 8.54
C ARG A 85 21.26 -21.17 7.42
N PRO A 86 21.23 -19.83 7.56
CA PRO A 86 21.77 -18.96 6.52
C PRO A 86 23.24 -19.29 6.33
N ALA A 87 23.63 -19.64 5.11
CA ALA A 87 25.02 -19.91 4.76
C ALA A 87 25.87 -18.67 5.08
N ALA A 88 26.63 -18.75 6.17
CA ALA A 88 27.60 -17.74 6.55
C ALA A 88 28.69 -17.69 5.47
N GLY A 89 28.69 -16.67 4.62
CA GLY A 89 29.81 -16.42 3.72
C GLY A 89 29.52 -15.69 2.41
N ARG A 90 28.27 -15.54 1.97
CA ARG A 90 27.97 -14.71 0.79
C ARG A 90 27.79 -13.25 1.24
N PRO A 91 28.50 -12.26 0.66
CA PRO A 91 28.13 -10.87 0.87
C PRO A 91 26.66 -10.70 0.44
N PRO A 92 25.86 -9.85 1.10
CA PRO A 92 24.48 -9.62 0.70
C PRO A 92 24.48 -9.20 -0.76
N GLU A 93 23.94 -10.08 -1.61
CA GLU A 93 23.78 -9.81 -3.02
C GLU A 93 22.74 -8.70 -3.15
N LEU A 94 23.04 -7.71 -3.98
CA LEU A 94 22.11 -6.60 -4.20
C LEU A 94 20.82 -7.18 -4.77
N ALA A 95 19.68 -6.94 -4.11
CA ALA A 95 18.38 -7.39 -4.57
C ALA A 95 17.93 -6.56 -5.79
N VAL A 96 18.51 -6.86 -6.95
CA VAL A 96 18.31 -6.09 -8.19
C VAL A 96 16.83 -6.09 -8.60
N ASP A 97 16.11 -7.18 -8.39
CA ASP A 97 14.70 -7.25 -8.74
C ASP A 97 13.83 -6.34 -7.86
N ASP A 98 14.10 -6.26 -6.56
CA ASP A 98 13.45 -5.31 -5.65
C ASP A 98 13.76 -3.87 -6.07
N MET A 99 15.00 -3.59 -6.50
CA MET A 99 15.37 -2.26 -7.01
C MET A 99 14.64 -1.91 -8.31
N LYS A 100 14.44 -2.86 -9.23
CA LYS A 100 13.65 -2.64 -10.45
C LYS A 100 12.19 -2.33 -10.10
N LEU A 101 11.61 -3.05 -9.14
CA LEU A 101 10.25 -2.81 -8.66
C LEU A 101 10.13 -1.45 -7.96
N LEU A 102 11.09 -1.07 -7.13
CA LEU A 102 11.12 0.24 -6.48
C LEU A 102 11.31 1.37 -7.51
N HIS A 103 12.15 1.18 -8.51
CA HIS A 103 12.29 2.14 -9.60
C HIS A 103 10.97 2.31 -10.36
N PHE A 104 10.34 1.19 -10.75
CA PHE A 104 9.04 1.18 -11.41
C PHE A 104 7.94 1.80 -10.54
N TRP A 105 7.98 1.59 -9.23
CA TRP A 105 7.10 2.29 -8.30
C TRP A 105 7.24 3.80 -8.46
N THR A 106 8.47 4.32 -8.30
CA THR A 106 8.74 5.75 -8.29
C THR A 106 8.37 6.42 -9.61
N VAL A 107 8.65 5.79 -10.76
CA VAL A 107 8.43 6.43 -12.08
C VAL A 107 7.08 6.12 -12.73
N ASN A 108 6.41 5.02 -12.37
CA ASN A 108 5.13 4.61 -13.00
C ASN A 108 3.98 4.43 -12.02
N THR A 109 4.19 3.75 -10.89
CA THR A 109 3.06 3.38 -10.01
C THR A 109 2.64 4.54 -9.13
N ALA A 110 3.58 5.22 -8.49
CA ALA A 110 3.29 6.40 -7.68
C ALA A 110 2.76 7.58 -8.50
N THR A 111 3.17 7.70 -9.77
CA THR A 111 2.64 8.72 -10.70
C THR A 111 1.19 8.41 -11.10
N SER A 112 0.80 7.13 -11.22
CA SER A 112 -0.60 6.74 -11.43
C SER A 112 -1.52 7.05 -10.25
N MET A 113 -0.97 7.42 -9.08
CA MET A 113 -1.73 7.92 -7.95
C MET A 113 -2.03 9.44 -8.06
N ASN A 114 -1.75 10.01 -9.25
CA ASN A 114 -2.00 11.35 -9.86
C ASN A 114 -1.71 12.58 -9.00
N TYR A 115 -2.21 12.62 -7.78
CA TYR A 115 -2.28 13.83 -6.96
C TYR A 115 -1.17 13.93 -5.90
N ALA A 116 -0.74 12.79 -5.39
CA ALA A 116 0.23 12.70 -4.32
C ALA A 116 1.55 12.11 -4.84
N SER A 117 1.89 12.34 -6.11
CA SER A 117 3.10 11.75 -6.72
C SER A 117 4.32 12.02 -5.88
N HIS A 118 4.57 13.26 -5.45
CA HIS A 118 5.66 13.58 -4.53
C HIS A 118 5.57 12.85 -3.18
N LEU A 119 4.37 12.79 -2.58
CA LEU A 119 4.15 12.10 -1.30
C LEU A 119 4.39 10.58 -1.44
N TRP A 120 3.84 9.93 -2.47
CA TRP A 120 4.00 8.51 -2.77
C TRP A 120 5.39 8.15 -3.29
N GLN A 121 6.09 9.05 -3.98
CA GLN A 121 7.44 8.84 -4.51
C GLN A 121 8.54 9.05 -3.48
N ILE A 122 8.35 10.02 -2.58
CA ILE A 122 9.42 10.48 -1.69
C ILE A 122 9.06 10.20 -0.23
N VAL A 123 8.01 10.83 0.30
CA VAL A 123 7.69 10.77 1.74
C VAL A 123 7.32 9.35 2.18
N ILE A 124 6.44 8.69 1.44
CA ILE A 124 5.96 7.33 1.77
C ILE A 124 7.04 6.29 1.51
N VAL A 125 7.88 6.48 0.49
CA VAL A 125 9.03 5.58 0.23
C VAL A 125 10.08 5.73 1.33
N ASP A 126 10.39 6.94 1.77
CA ASP A 126 11.30 7.18 2.90
C ASP A 126 10.78 6.54 4.19
N MET A 127 9.49 6.71 4.47
CA MET A 127 8.82 6.01 5.57
C MET A 127 8.91 4.48 5.42
N ALA A 128 8.74 3.95 4.21
CA ALA A 128 8.79 2.53 3.95
C ALA A 128 10.18 1.91 4.20
N PHE A 129 11.27 2.66 4.00
CA PHE A 129 12.61 2.19 4.40
C PHE A 129 12.75 1.99 5.91
N HIS A 130 11.97 2.71 6.72
CA HIS A 130 11.93 2.54 8.18
C HIS A 130 10.88 1.49 8.62
N HIS A 131 9.91 1.19 7.76
CA HIS A 131 8.83 0.26 8.00
C HIS A 131 8.77 -0.81 6.89
N HIS A 132 9.60 -1.85 7.00
CA HIS A 132 9.79 -2.83 5.90
C HIS A 132 8.49 -3.46 5.39
N PHE A 133 7.49 -3.69 6.24
CA PHE A 133 6.19 -4.22 5.79
C PHE A 133 5.51 -3.31 4.77
N LEU A 134 5.63 -1.99 4.93
CA LEU A 134 5.13 -1.00 4.00
C LEU A 134 5.93 -1.02 2.70
N LEU A 135 7.26 -1.19 2.77
CA LEU A 135 8.11 -1.35 1.59
C LEU A 135 7.72 -2.59 0.79
N HIS A 136 7.48 -3.71 1.46
CA HIS A 136 6.97 -4.92 0.81
C HIS A 136 5.60 -4.67 0.15
N GLY A 137 4.69 -3.91 0.78
CA GLY A 137 3.44 -3.48 0.16
C GLY A 137 3.65 -2.68 -1.12
N ILE A 138 4.58 -1.72 -1.10
CA ILE A 138 4.95 -0.89 -2.26
C ILE A 138 5.45 -1.78 -3.41
N LEU A 139 6.39 -2.68 -3.13
CA LEU A 139 6.96 -3.57 -4.14
C LEU A 139 5.91 -4.53 -4.70
N ALA A 140 5.00 -5.04 -3.85
CA ALA A 140 3.92 -5.91 -4.28
C ALA A 140 2.95 -5.22 -5.25
N VAL A 141 2.54 -3.98 -4.94
CA VAL A 141 1.66 -3.18 -5.82
C VAL A 141 2.38 -2.81 -7.12
N ALA A 142 3.66 -2.42 -7.04
CA ALA A 142 4.48 -2.12 -8.23
C ALA A 142 4.59 -3.34 -9.16
N ALA A 143 4.77 -4.54 -8.61
CA ALA A 143 4.81 -5.77 -9.38
C ALA A 143 3.48 -6.07 -10.09
N ILE A 144 2.34 -5.90 -9.40
CA ILE A 144 1.01 -6.04 -10.04
C ILE A 144 0.83 -5.02 -11.16
N HIS A 145 1.10 -3.74 -10.90
CA HIS A 145 0.97 -2.70 -11.91
C HIS A 145 1.88 -2.97 -13.11
N LYS A 146 3.12 -3.42 -12.89
CA LYS A 146 4.01 -3.80 -13.98
C LYS A 146 3.45 -4.98 -14.77
N ALA A 147 2.84 -5.97 -14.11
CA ALA A 147 2.26 -7.15 -14.77
C ALA A 147 1.03 -6.82 -15.64
N THR A 148 0.30 -5.72 -15.38
CA THR A 148 -0.78 -5.26 -16.25
C THR A 148 -0.24 -4.61 -17.53
N ILE A 149 0.96 -4.04 -17.51
CA ILE A 149 1.60 -3.36 -18.64
C ILE A 149 2.47 -4.31 -19.48
N PHE A 150 3.13 -5.30 -18.85
CA PHE A 150 4.08 -6.20 -19.50
C PHE A 150 3.62 -7.67 -19.44
N PRO A 151 2.76 -8.13 -20.38
CA PRO A 151 2.22 -9.49 -20.36
C PRO A 151 3.28 -10.60 -20.39
N ALA A 152 4.41 -10.36 -21.05
CA ALA A 152 5.50 -11.34 -21.16
C ALA A 152 6.18 -11.66 -19.82
N GLU A 153 6.14 -10.73 -18.85
CA GLU A 153 6.74 -10.91 -17.52
C GLU A 153 5.69 -11.26 -16.44
N ARG A 154 4.41 -11.43 -16.82
CA ARG A 154 3.28 -11.46 -15.90
C ARG A 154 3.41 -12.49 -14.78
N GLU A 155 3.67 -13.75 -15.11
CA GLU A 155 3.73 -14.83 -14.11
C GLU A 155 4.85 -14.62 -13.08
N THR A 156 6.02 -14.16 -13.54
CA THR A 156 7.15 -13.82 -12.68
C THR A 156 6.79 -12.66 -11.74
N LEU A 157 6.16 -11.61 -12.28
CA LEU A 157 5.74 -10.44 -11.49
C LEU A 157 4.64 -10.77 -10.49
N ILE A 158 3.69 -11.64 -10.84
CA ILE A 158 2.68 -12.15 -9.90
C ILE A 158 3.35 -12.93 -8.76
N THR A 159 4.36 -13.73 -9.06
CA THR A 159 5.12 -14.48 -8.06
C THR A 159 5.89 -13.55 -7.12
N GLN A 160 6.59 -12.54 -7.67
CA GLN A 160 7.26 -11.50 -6.89
C GLN A 160 6.28 -10.75 -5.98
N SER A 161 5.13 -10.33 -6.54
CA SER A 161 4.08 -9.66 -5.78
C SER A 161 3.57 -10.53 -4.62
N SER A 162 3.33 -11.82 -4.88
CA SER A 162 2.83 -12.77 -3.89
C SER A 162 3.83 -12.97 -2.74
N SER A 163 5.13 -13.02 -3.05
CA SER A 163 6.20 -13.09 -2.05
C SER A 163 6.21 -11.84 -1.15
N HIS A 164 6.26 -10.63 -1.75
CA HIS A 164 6.29 -9.41 -0.97
C HIS A 164 5.01 -9.21 -0.16
N ILE A 165 3.82 -9.45 -0.74
CA ILE A 165 2.57 -9.23 -0.01
C ILE A 165 2.41 -10.22 1.16
N GLY A 166 2.90 -11.45 1.03
CA GLY A 166 2.93 -12.41 2.13
C GLY A 166 3.75 -11.91 3.33
N ILE A 167 4.93 -11.36 3.07
CA ILE A 167 5.80 -10.77 4.11
C ILE A 167 5.15 -9.53 4.74
N ALA A 168 4.57 -8.65 3.92
CA ALA A 168 3.88 -7.45 4.37
C ALA A 168 2.71 -7.79 5.31
N ILE A 169 1.85 -8.73 4.89
CA ILE A 169 0.65 -9.15 5.66
C ILE A 169 1.05 -9.79 6.99
N ALA A 170 2.11 -10.60 7.04
CA ALA A 170 2.56 -11.23 8.29
C ALA A 170 2.90 -10.18 9.36
N SER A 171 3.69 -9.17 8.99
CA SER A 171 4.05 -8.06 9.88
C SER A 171 2.84 -7.16 10.20
N PHE A 172 2.02 -6.86 9.19
CA PHE A 172 0.83 -6.03 9.33
C PHE A 172 -0.18 -6.62 10.33
N ARG A 173 -0.44 -7.93 10.26
CA ARG A 173 -1.34 -8.63 11.21
C ARG A 173 -0.84 -8.54 12.65
N HIS A 174 0.47 -8.64 12.87
CA HIS A 174 1.05 -8.47 14.20
C HIS A 174 0.80 -7.04 14.73
N LEU A 175 0.99 -6.01 13.91
CA LEU A 175 0.73 -4.62 14.30
C LEU A 175 -0.75 -4.33 14.56
N LEU A 176 -1.67 -5.00 13.84
CA LEU A 176 -3.10 -4.91 14.12
C LEU A 176 -3.49 -5.59 15.44
N ALA A 177 -2.83 -6.69 15.80
CA ALA A 177 -3.07 -7.38 17.07
C ALA A 177 -2.57 -6.58 18.28
N THR A 178 -1.53 -5.76 18.09
CA THR A 178 -0.98 -4.87 19.12
C THR A 178 -0.87 -3.43 18.61
N PRO A 179 -1.99 -2.68 18.52
CA PRO A 179 -1.98 -1.34 17.95
C PRO A 179 -1.14 -0.38 18.79
N VAL A 180 -0.12 0.22 18.17
CA VAL A 180 0.68 1.28 18.78
C VAL A 180 0.45 2.58 18.01
N PRO A 181 0.11 3.71 18.68
CA PRO A 181 -0.20 4.95 18.01
C PRO A 181 0.93 5.50 17.10
N ALA A 182 2.20 5.17 17.40
CA ALA A 182 3.34 5.54 16.55
C ALA A 182 3.33 4.87 15.17
N THR A 183 2.62 3.75 15.02
CA THR A 183 2.54 2.98 13.76
C THR A 183 1.24 3.22 12.98
N CYS A 184 0.38 4.13 13.43
CA CYS A 184 -0.93 4.35 12.81
C CYS A 184 -0.83 4.78 11.33
N VAL A 185 0.14 5.64 10.99
CA VAL A 185 0.37 6.11 9.61
C VAL A 185 0.81 4.97 8.67
N PRO A 186 1.89 4.22 8.94
CA PRO A 186 2.30 3.14 8.04
C PRO A 186 1.29 1.98 7.98
N VAL A 187 0.52 1.73 9.05
CA VAL A 187 -0.61 0.79 9.05
C VAL A 187 -1.74 1.27 8.11
N PHE A 188 -2.13 2.56 8.18
CA PHE A 188 -3.10 3.14 7.25
C PHE A 188 -2.65 3.02 5.79
N LEU A 189 -1.41 3.39 5.50
CA LEU A 189 -0.85 3.34 4.15
C LEU A 189 -0.78 1.90 3.63
N MET A 190 -0.36 0.95 4.45
CA MET A 190 -0.33 -0.47 4.06
C MET A 190 -1.73 -0.99 3.74
N ALA A 191 -2.76 -0.61 4.50
CA ALA A 191 -4.13 -0.98 4.20
C ALA A 191 -4.65 -0.39 2.88
N GLY A 192 -4.27 0.84 2.55
CA GLY A 192 -4.51 1.45 1.24
C GLY A 192 -3.83 0.65 0.11
N LEU A 193 -2.57 0.26 0.31
CA LEU A 193 -1.84 -0.58 -0.66
C LEU A 193 -2.47 -1.98 -0.81
N LEU A 194 -2.99 -2.58 0.27
CA LEU A 194 -3.73 -3.85 0.20
C LEU A 194 -5.01 -3.70 -0.63
N SER A 195 -5.71 -2.57 -0.50
CA SER A 195 -6.90 -2.27 -1.31
C SER A 195 -6.56 -2.20 -2.80
N ILE A 196 -5.50 -1.47 -3.15
CA ILE A 196 -5.02 -1.34 -4.54
C ILE A 196 -4.55 -2.71 -5.06
N HIS A 197 -3.80 -3.46 -4.25
CA HIS A 197 -3.30 -4.79 -4.60
C HIS A 197 -4.44 -5.75 -4.90
N SER A 198 -5.46 -5.81 -4.03
CA SER A 198 -6.63 -6.68 -4.19
C SER A 198 -7.36 -6.41 -5.50
N LEU A 199 -7.68 -5.14 -5.79
CA LEU A 199 -8.40 -4.75 -6.99
C LEU A 199 -7.55 -4.90 -8.26
N GLY A 200 -6.24 -4.64 -8.18
CA GLY A 200 -5.31 -4.78 -9.29
C GLY A 200 -5.01 -6.23 -9.66
N LEU A 201 -4.87 -7.12 -8.68
CA LEU A 201 -4.58 -8.55 -8.90
C LEU A 201 -5.73 -9.26 -9.63
N ALA A 202 -6.98 -8.91 -9.32
CA ALA A 202 -8.17 -9.41 -10.02
C ALA A 202 -8.08 -9.20 -11.54
N GLN A 203 -7.41 -8.15 -12.00
CA GLN A 203 -7.26 -7.89 -13.43
C GLN A 203 -6.33 -8.86 -14.16
N LEU A 204 -5.48 -9.57 -13.42
CA LEU A 204 -4.57 -10.55 -13.98
C LEU A 204 -5.16 -11.96 -14.01
N ARG A 205 -6.23 -12.21 -13.25
CA ARG A 205 -6.84 -13.54 -13.09
C ARG A 205 -8.30 -13.63 -13.52
N THR A 206 -8.97 -12.49 -13.70
CA THR A 206 -10.43 -12.34 -13.94
C THR A 206 -11.26 -12.97 -12.81
N PRO A 207 -12.07 -12.19 -12.08
CA PRO A 207 -12.83 -12.72 -10.97
C PRO A 207 -13.93 -13.69 -11.44
N THR A 208 -14.07 -14.84 -10.77
CA THR A 208 -15.18 -15.77 -11.02
C THR A 208 -16.47 -15.36 -10.32
N ASP A 209 -16.34 -14.70 -9.16
CA ASP A 209 -17.44 -14.10 -8.40
C ASP A 209 -17.06 -12.66 -8.03
N ALA A 210 -17.31 -11.73 -8.95
CA ALA A 210 -16.91 -10.35 -8.80
C ALA A 210 -17.55 -9.68 -7.59
N VAL A 211 -18.83 -9.97 -7.31
CA VAL A 211 -19.52 -9.42 -6.14
C VAL A 211 -18.92 -9.98 -4.84
N GLY A 212 -18.52 -11.25 -4.80
CA GLY A 212 -17.84 -11.85 -3.64
C GLY A 212 -16.44 -11.27 -3.39
N GLU A 213 -15.69 -11.00 -4.45
CA GLU A 213 -14.39 -10.34 -4.35
C GLU A 213 -14.52 -8.87 -3.90
N ILE A 214 -15.51 -8.13 -4.43
CA ILE A 214 -15.83 -6.78 -3.96
C ILE A 214 -16.25 -6.81 -2.49
N TYR A 215 -17.10 -7.73 -2.07
CA TYR A 215 -17.45 -7.89 -0.67
C TYR A 215 -16.21 -8.12 0.22
N THR A 216 -15.28 -8.95 -0.25
CA THR A 216 -14.01 -9.19 0.46
C THR A 216 -13.16 -7.92 0.56
N TRP A 217 -13.07 -7.16 -0.52
CA TRP A 217 -12.41 -5.84 -0.52
C TRP A 217 -13.12 -4.85 0.42
N MET A 218 -14.46 -4.84 0.45
CA MET A 218 -15.23 -3.98 1.33
C MET A 218 -14.94 -4.27 2.82
N ARG A 219 -14.77 -5.55 3.17
CA ARG A 219 -14.37 -5.94 4.53
C ARG A 219 -12.98 -5.45 4.90
N LEU A 220 -12.02 -5.46 3.96
CA LEU A 220 -10.68 -4.91 4.18
C LEU A 220 -10.73 -3.41 4.51
N VAL A 221 -11.49 -2.64 3.73
CA VAL A 221 -11.66 -1.20 3.95
C VAL A 221 -12.34 -0.93 5.29
N LYS A 222 -13.40 -1.70 5.63
CA LYS A 222 -14.10 -1.56 6.91
C LYS A 222 -13.22 -1.90 8.12
N GLY A 223 -12.45 -2.98 8.05
CA GLY A 223 -11.51 -3.36 9.11
C GLY A 223 -10.39 -2.33 9.32
N THR A 224 -9.99 -1.66 8.24
CA THR A 224 -9.04 -0.55 8.29
C THR A 224 -9.64 0.66 8.99
N GLN A 225 -10.88 1.03 8.61
CA GLN A 225 -11.61 2.13 9.24
C GLN A 225 -11.75 1.93 10.75
N SER A 226 -12.18 0.75 11.20
CA SER A 226 -12.40 0.47 12.63
C SER A 226 -11.11 0.54 13.45
N THR A 227 -10.01 0.02 12.90
CA THR A 227 -8.68 0.08 13.54
C THR A 227 -8.19 1.51 13.72
N ILE A 228 -8.51 2.37 12.76
CA ILE A 228 -7.87 3.68 12.62
C ILE A 228 -8.72 4.82 13.20
N GLN A 229 -10.01 4.59 13.42
CA GLN A 229 -10.95 5.57 13.97
C GLN A 229 -10.42 6.25 15.24
N GLN A 230 -9.80 5.49 16.15
CA GLN A 230 -9.23 6.02 17.41
C GLN A 230 -7.99 6.90 17.20
N ASN A 231 -7.29 6.73 16.07
CA ASN A 231 -6.09 7.48 15.70
C ASN A 231 -6.35 8.50 14.59
N TRP A 232 -7.62 8.75 14.23
CA TRP A 232 -7.98 9.60 13.09
C TRP A 232 -7.36 11.00 13.17
N GLN A 233 -7.43 11.64 14.34
CA GLN A 233 -6.84 12.97 14.55
C GLN A 233 -5.31 12.98 14.33
N ARG A 234 -4.62 11.89 14.70
CA ARG A 234 -3.16 11.76 14.49
C ARG A 234 -2.85 11.66 13.00
N LEU A 235 -3.64 10.89 12.25
CA LEU A 235 -3.49 10.82 10.80
C LEU A 235 -3.71 12.19 10.16
N GLN A 236 -4.74 12.93 10.58
CA GLN A 236 -5.01 14.28 10.09
C GLN A 236 -3.90 15.30 10.42
N ALA A 237 -3.11 15.04 11.46
CA ALA A 237 -1.97 15.88 11.86
C ALA A 237 -0.62 15.39 11.31
N SER A 238 -0.59 14.32 10.53
CA SER A 238 0.63 13.70 10.00
C SER A 238 0.98 14.17 8.59
N GLU A 239 2.10 13.69 8.06
CA GLU A 239 2.58 13.98 6.70
C GLU A 239 1.60 13.50 5.61
N ILE A 240 0.72 12.54 5.94
CA ILE A 240 -0.31 12.04 5.03
C ILE A 240 -1.61 12.84 5.10
N ALA A 241 -1.69 13.92 5.87
CA ALA A 241 -2.87 14.78 5.95
C ALA A 241 -3.42 15.20 4.57
N PRO A 242 -2.61 15.50 3.54
CA PRO A 242 -3.13 15.79 2.19
C PRO A 242 -3.94 14.65 1.55
N LEU A 243 -3.67 13.38 1.92
CA LEU A 243 -4.47 12.23 1.47
C LEU A 243 -5.85 12.16 2.14
N LEU A 244 -6.02 12.81 3.29
CA LEU A 244 -7.21 12.70 4.16
C LEU A 244 -8.12 13.93 4.08
N SER A 245 -7.51 15.11 4.02
CA SER A 245 -8.16 16.39 4.29
C SER A 245 -9.11 16.87 3.19
N ARG A 246 -9.14 16.21 2.03
CA ARG A 246 -9.99 16.62 0.91
C ARG A 246 -11.24 15.76 0.68
N GLY A 247 -11.35 14.59 1.30
CA GLY A 247 -12.58 13.78 1.27
C GLY A 247 -13.80 14.41 1.98
N ARG A 248 -13.64 15.57 2.64
CA ARG A 248 -14.70 16.31 3.33
C ARG A 248 -14.80 17.79 2.93
N ALA A 249 -13.85 18.31 2.15
CA ALA A 249 -13.79 19.74 1.85
C ALA A 249 -14.59 20.03 0.57
N GLY A 250 -15.86 20.38 0.74
CA GLY A 250 -16.74 20.79 -0.35
C GLY A 250 -17.63 19.67 -0.87
N LEU A 251 -18.51 19.13 0.00
CA LEU A 251 -19.57 18.25 -0.43
C LEU A 251 -20.39 18.93 -1.53
N VAL A 252 -20.28 18.42 -2.75
CA VAL A 252 -21.18 18.82 -3.82
C VAL A 252 -22.52 18.14 -3.56
N LEU A 253 -23.51 18.92 -3.12
CA LEU A 253 -24.87 18.46 -2.81
C LEU A 253 -25.73 18.23 -4.07
N THR A 254 -25.11 18.09 -5.24
CA THR A 254 -25.84 17.82 -6.48
C THR A 254 -26.42 16.42 -6.42
N GLU A 255 -27.74 16.36 -6.48
CA GLU A 255 -28.47 15.10 -6.58
C GLU A 255 -28.30 14.47 -7.96
N VAL A 256 -28.18 13.15 -7.99
CA VAL A 256 -28.05 12.32 -9.18
C VAL A 256 -29.36 11.57 -9.23
N GLU A 257 -30.24 12.02 -10.11
CA GLU A 257 -31.64 11.61 -10.14
C GLU A 257 -31.79 10.09 -10.16
N GLU A 258 -30.94 9.39 -10.91
CA GLU A 258 -30.99 7.95 -11.07
C GLU A 258 -30.54 7.19 -9.81
N VAL A 259 -29.61 7.74 -9.03
CA VAL A 259 -29.22 7.18 -7.73
C VAL A 259 -30.32 7.43 -6.71
N ASN A 260 -30.91 8.62 -6.69
CA ASN A 260 -32.06 8.94 -5.84
C ASN A 260 -33.30 8.08 -6.19
N HIS A 261 -33.48 7.70 -7.46
CA HIS A 261 -34.55 6.82 -7.90
C HIS A 261 -34.51 5.44 -7.24
N LEU A 262 -33.34 4.95 -6.78
CA LEU A 262 -33.25 3.71 -6.00
C LEU A 262 -34.08 3.73 -4.72
N LYS A 263 -34.44 4.91 -4.20
CA LYS A 263 -35.32 5.01 -3.02
C LYS A 263 -36.72 4.47 -3.31
N SER A 264 -37.24 4.60 -4.55
CA SER A 264 -38.55 4.02 -4.86
C SER A 264 -38.50 2.50 -4.97
N LEU A 265 -37.40 1.90 -5.44
CA LEU A 265 -37.17 0.44 -5.34
C LEU A 265 -37.33 -0.03 -3.90
N VAL A 266 -36.63 0.64 -2.98
CA VAL A 266 -36.69 0.32 -1.55
C VAL A 266 -38.09 0.54 -0.98
N GLN A 267 -38.83 1.54 -1.45
CA GLN A 267 -40.21 1.83 -1.03
C GLN A 267 -41.19 0.74 -1.46
N ASP A 268 -41.12 0.32 -2.73
CA ASP A 268 -42.05 -0.63 -3.34
C ASP A 268 -41.86 -2.07 -2.84
N GLU A 269 -40.70 -2.39 -2.27
CA GLU A 269 -40.39 -3.73 -1.78
C GLU A 269 -41.20 -4.06 -0.50
N VAL A 270 -42.08 -5.05 -0.59
CA VAL A 270 -43.07 -5.38 0.46
C VAL A 270 -42.45 -6.16 1.62
N HIS A 271 -41.43 -6.97 1.35
CA HIS A 271 -40.87 -7.91 2.32
C HIS A 271 -39.77 -7.34 3.20
N LEU A 272 -39.34 -6.09 2.99
CA LEU A 272 -38.31 -5.46 3.80
C LEU A 272 -38.84 -5.07 5.18
N THR A 273 -38.09 -5.46 6.21
CA THR A 273 -38.27 -4.92 7.55
C THR A 273 -37.98 -3.41 7.58
N VAL A 274 -38.45 -2.73 8.63
CA VAL A 274 -38.15 -1.30 8.84
C VAL A 274 -36.64 -1.05 8.94
N SER A 275 -35.90 -1.99 9.54
CA SER A 275 -34.45 -1.89 9.69
C SER A 275 -33.72 -2.00 8.35
N GLU A 276 -34.03 -3.02 7.54
CA GLU A 276 -33.40 -3.20 6.21
C GLU A 276 -33.70 -2.02 5.29
N ARG A 277 -34.94 -1.51 5.34
CA ARG A 277 -35.34 -0.33 4.60
C ARG A 277 -34.49 0.89 4.95
N GLN A 278 -34.25 1.11 6.24
CA GLN A 278 -33.38 2.20 6.69
C GLN A 278 -31.93 1.98 6.24
N THR A 279 -31.40 0.76 6.37
CA THR A 279 -30.06 0.39 5.91
C THR A 279 -29.86 0.72 4.42
N TYR A 280 -30.82 0.38 3.56
CA TYR A 280 -30.74 0.71 2.14
C TYR A 280 -30.83 2.21 1.87
N PHE A 281 -31.72 2.93 2.55
CA PHE A 281 -31.78 4.39 2.42
C PHE A 281 -30.46 5.06 2.81
N ASP A 282 -29.83 4.60 3.90
CA ASP A 282 -28.54 5.13 4.33
C ASP A 282 -27.43 4.82 3.31
N ALA A 283 -27.40 3.61 2.76
CA ALA A 283 -26.46 3.24 1.70
C ALA A 283 -26.64 4.10 0.43
N ILE A 284 -27.89 4.35 0.02
CA ILE A 284 -28.23 5.17 -1.15
C ILE A 284 -27.87 6.64 -0.91
N ASN A 285 -28.18 7.21 0.27
CA ASN A 285 -27.85 8.60 0.60
C ASN A 285 -26.34 8.85 0.59
N GLN A 286 -25.56 7.89 1.10
CA GLN A 286 -24.11 7.95 1.02
C GLN A 286 -23.61 7.81 -0.42
N LEU A 287 -24.21 6.90 -1.20
CA LEU A 287 -23.85 6.70 -2.61
C LEU A 287 -24.10 7.97 -3.41
N GLN A 288 -25.25 8.61 -3.19
CA GLN A 288 -25.63 9.90 -3.77
C GLN A 288 -24.59 10.98 -3.47
N THR A 289 -24.11 11.03 -2.24
CA THR A 289 -23.04 11.97 -1.85
C THR A 289 -21.76 11.69 -2.64
N VAL A 290 -21.34 10.42 -2.76
CA VAL A 290 -20.12 10.08 -3.50
C VAL A 290 -20.26 10.39 -4.99
N PHE A 291 -21.38 10.06 -5.63
CA PHE A 291 -21.64 10.44 -7.03
C PHE A 291 -21.61 11.95 -7.24
N GLY A 292 -22.27 12.73 -6.38
CA GLY A 292 -22.27 14.19 -6.46
C GLY A 292 -20.85 14.76 -6.48
N ASN A 293 -19.98 14.23 -5.62
CA ASN A 293 -18.58 14.65 -5.55
C ASN A 293 -17.72 14.12 -6.71
N VAL A 294 -17.95 12.88 -7.17
CA VAL A 294 -17.16 12.27 -8.26
C VAL A 294 -17.50 12.90 -9.61
N LEU A 295 -18.78 13.17 -9.88
CA LEU A 295 -19.24 13.67 -11.19
C LEU A 295 -19.14 15.19 -11.33
N TYR A 296 -19.36 15.95 -10.25
CA TYR A 296 -19.57 17.41 -10.34
C TYR A 296 -18.53 18.25 -9.60
N SER A 297 -17.55 17.65 -8.92
CA SER A 297 -16.43 18.40 -8.37
C SER A 297 -15.54 18.92 -9.51
N LYS A 298 -15.85 20.14 -9.99
CA LYS A 298 -15.08 20.83 -11.02
C LYS A 298 -13.71 21.21 -10.48
N GLY A 299 -12.65 20.60 -11.02
CA GLY A 299 -11.29 21.14 -10.94
C GLY A 299 -10.25 20.30 -10.21
N ASP A 300 -10.60 19.12 -9.70
CA ASP A 300 -9.65 18.26 -8.97
C ASP A 300 -9.93 16.79 -9.38
N GLU A 301 -9.28 16.26 -10.44
CA GLU A 301 -9.15 14.80 -10.76
C GLU A 301 -8.42 14.01 -9.64
N ILE A 302 -8.43 14.57 -8.44
CA ILE A 302 -7.46 14.48 -7.35
C ILE A 302 -7.96 13.56 -6.23
N GLN A 303 -9.26 13.26 -6.18
CA GLN A 303 -9.92 12.69 -4.99
C GLN A 303 -10.65 11.38 -5.21
N ALA A 304 -10.72 10.89 -6.44
CA ALA A 304 -11.79 9.96 -6.77
C ALA A 304 -11.60 8.54 -6.19
N SER A 305 -10.38 8.00 -6.11
CA SER A 305 -10.16 6.69 -5.47
C SER A 305 -10.46 6.68 -3.97
N ALA A 306 -10.10 7.76 -3.28
CA ALA A 306 -10.41 7.95 -1.87
C ALA A 306 -11.92 8.12 -1.65
N MET A 307 -12.62 8.81 -2.56
CA MET A 307 -14.08 8.97 -2.53
C MET A 307 -14.81 7.64 -2.79
N VAL A 308 -14.35 6.84 -3.75
CA VAL A 308 -14.93 5.49 -3.97
C VAL A 308 -14.73 4.60 -2.75
N SER A 309 -13.56 4.65 -2.13
CA SER A 309 -13.26 3.92 -0.89
C SER A 309 -14.03 4.47 0.32
N SER A 310 -14.43 5.75 0.32
CA SER A 310 -15.14 6.37 1.44
C SER A 310 -16.57 5.85 1.54
N TRP A 311 -17.26 5.62 0.42
CA TRP A 311 -18.58 4.96 0.44
C TRP A 311 -18.51 3.61 1.15
N VAL A 312 -17.53 2.79 0.79
CA VAL A 312 -17.32 1.47 1.41
C VAL A 312 -17.00 1.56 2.90
N ALA A 313 -16.23 2.57 3.32
CA ALA A 313 -15.95 2.78 4.72
C ALA A 313 -17.20 3.23 5.50
N LEU A 314 -18.06 4.04 4.89
CA LEU A 314 -19.18 4.69 5.58
C LEU A 314 -20.48 3.89 5.52
N VAL A 315 -20.64 3.01 4.53
CA VAL A 315 -21.88 2.23 4.36
C VAL A 315 -22.17 1.40 5.62
N PRO A 316 -23.45 1.28 6.03
CA PRO A 316 -23.80 0.56 7.26
C PRO A 316 -23.31 -0.89 7.24
N PRO A 317 -22.79 -1.45 8.35
CA PRO A 317 -22.38 -2.85 8.44
C PRO A 317 -23.44 -3.84 7.95
N GLU A 318 -24.71 -3.55 8.23
CA GLU A 318 -25.87 -4.37 7.87
C GLU A 318 -26.01 -4.49 6.33
N TYR A 319 -25.64 -3.44 5.58
CA TYR A 319 -25.62 -3.51 4.11
C TYR A 319 -24.60 -4.52 3.61
N HIS A 320 -23.45 -4.66 4.28
CA HIS A 320 -22.46 -5.66 3.89
C HIS A 320 -23.00 -7.08 4.06
N GLU A 321 -23.83 -7.33 5.08
CA GLU A 321 -24.46 -8.63 5.33
C GLU A 321 -25.54 -8.94 4.28
N LEU A 322 -26.34 -7.94 3.91
CA LEU A 322 -27.33 -8.04 2.83
C LEU A 322 -26.66 -8.32 1.48
N LEU A 323 -25.54 -7.64 1.19
CA LEU A 323 -24.74 -7.91 -0.01
C LEU A 323 -24.10 -9.30 0.00
N ALA A 324 -23.58 -9.75 1.16
CA ALA A 324 -23.03 -11.09 1.32
C ALA A 324 -24.09 -12.18 1.04
N SER A 325 -25.32 -11.92 1.47
CA SER A 325 -26.49 -12.78 1.27
C SER A 325 -27.09 -12.67 -0.14
N ARG A 326 -26.56 -11.80 -1.00
CA ARG A 326 -27.02 -11.57 -2.38
C ARG A 326 -28.46 -11.08 -2.46
N GLU A 327 -28.88 -10.28 -1.48
CA GLU A 327 -30.21 -9.69 -1.49
C GLU A 327 -30.40 -8.81 -2.74
N PRO A 328 -31.54 -8.93 -3.47
CA PRO A 328 -31.72 -8.27 -4.76
C PRO A 328 -31.51 -6.75 -4.72
N VAL A 329 -32.02 -6.09 -3.68
CA VAL A 329 -31.87 -4.62 -3.52
C VAL A 329 -30.40 -4.25 -3.28
N ALA A 330 -29.65 -5.04 -2.50
CA ALA A 330 -28.21 -4.84 -2.30
C ALA A 330 -27.43 -5.04 -3.61
N LEU A 331 -27.80 -6.04 -4.42
CA LEU A 331 -27.20 -6.27 -5.74
C LEU A 331 -27.45 -5.12 -6.72
N VAL A 332 -28.64 -4.52 -6.70
CA VAL A 332 -28.93 -3.33 -7.51
C VAL A 332 -28.06 -2.16 -7.05
N ILE A 333 -27.97 -1.89 -5.74
CA ILE A 333 -27.15 -0.78 -5.22
C ILE A 333 -25.67 -0.96 -5.57
N ILE A 334 -25.11 -2.18 -5.48
CA ILE A 334 -23.72 -2.42 -5.86
C ILE A 334 -23.48 -2.27 -7.38
N ALA A 335 -24.49 -2.56 -8.22
CA ALA A 335 -24.41 -2.31 -9.66
C ALA A 335 -24.33 -0.80 -9.97
N TYR A 336 -25.05 0.03 -9.22
CA TYR A 336 -24.90 1.50 -9.31
C TYR A 336 -23.52 1.94 -8.85
N PHE A 337 -23.04 1.44 -7.70
CA PHE A 337 -21.67 1.71 -7.23
C PHE A 337 -20.60 1.36 -8.28
N ALA A 338 -20.81 0.30 -9.07
CA ALA A 338 -19.89 -0.12 -10.13
C ALA A 338 -19.66 0.96 -11.20
N VAL A 339 -20.63 1.87 -11.43
CA VAL A 339 -20.46 3.04 -12.32
C VAL A 339 -19.38 3.98 -11.80
N LEU A 340 -19.14 4.06 -10.49
CA LEU A 340 -18.01 4.85 -9.97
C LEU A 340 -16.65 4.28 -10.40
N PHE A 341 -16.52 2.96 -10.58
CA PHE A 341 -15.32 2.37 -11.17
C PHE A 341 -15.20 2.74 -12.66
N ARG A 342 -16.33 2.75 -13.39
CA ARG A 342 -16.38 3.18 -14.79
C ARG A 342 -15.80 4.59 -14.95
N GLU A 343 -16.30 5.53 -14.16
CA GLU A 343 -15.87 6.93 -14.18
C GLU A 343 -14.38 7.09 -13.85
N GLN A 344 -13.82 6.23 -12.99
CA GLN A 344 -12.49 6.44 -12.41
C GLN A 344 -11.37 5.57 -12.96
N GLN A 345 -11.67 4.62 -13.84
CA GLN A 345 -10.67 3.68 -14.36
C GLN A 345 -9.59 4.31 -15.26
N HIS A 346 -9.81 5.52 -15.76
CA HIS A 346 -8.83 6.28 -16.54
C HIS A 346 -7.70 6.82 -15.66
N VAL A 347 -8.02 7.27 -14.44
CA VAL A 347 -7.04 7.72 -13.44
C VAL A 347 -6.51 6.54 -12.62
N CYS A 348 -7.40 5.65 -12.20
CA CYS A 348 -7.10 4.57 -11.26
C CYS A 348 -7.04 3.24 -12.01
N TRP A 349 -5.84 2.85 -12.44
CA TRP A 349 -5.67 1.62 -13.23
C TRP A 349 -6.23 0.37 -12.52
N TRP A 350 -6.22 0.33 -11.18
CA TRP A 350 -6.73 -0.79 -10.40
C TRP A 350 -8.26 -0.94 -10.44
N PHE A 351 -9.02 0.06 -10.93
CA PHE A 351 -10.48 -0.03 -11.11
C PHE A 351 -10.93 -0.57 -12.47
N ARG A 352 -10.01 -0.72 -13.43
CA ARG A 352 -10.36 -1.17 -14.79
C ARG A 352 -11.10 -2.52 -14.76
N LYS A 353 -12.17 -2.60 -15.56
CA LYS A 353 -13.06 -3.77 -15.74
C LYS A 353 -13.96 -4.15 -14.56
N TRP A 354 -13.75 -3.59 -13.36
CA TRP A 354 -14.59 -3.92 -12.21
C TRP A 354 -16.06 -3.51 -12.41
N ASP A 355 -16.29 -2.43 -13.14
CA ASP A 355 -17.61 -2.01 -13.61
C ASP A 355 -18.35 -3.15 -14.33
N VAL A 356 -17.73 -3.70 -15.37
CA VAL A 356 -18.31 -4.77 -16.19
C VAL A 356 -18.49 -6.05 -15.39
N TRP A 357 -17.46 -6.49 -14.65
CA TRP A 357 -17.52 -7.75 -13.91
C TRP A 357 -18.59 -7.74 -12.81
N ILE A 358 -18.74 -6.62 -12.11
CA ILE A 358 -19.80 -6.49 -11.10
C ILE A 358 -21.17 -6.53 -11.77
N LEU A 359 -21.38 -5.77 -12.85
CA LEU A 359 -22.66 -5.73 -13.54
C LEU A 359 -23.06 -7.11 -14.10
N GLU A 360 -22.13 -7.84 -14.71
CA GLU A 360 -22.36 -9.20 -15.22
C GLU A 360 -22.67 -10.18 -14.09
N SER A 361 -21.88 -10.13 -13.00
CA SER A 361 -22.11 -10.95 -11.81
C SER A 361 -23.46 -10.67 -11.16
N VAL A 362 -23.87 -9.41 -11.09
CA VAL A 362 -25.19 -9.00 -10.57
C VAL A 362 -26.29 -9.53 -11.48
N ARG A 363 -26.20 -9.30 -12.81
CA ARG A 363 -27.22 -9.75 -13.77
C ARG A 363 -27.42 -11.26 -13.74
N ALA A 364 -26.37 -12.04 -13.51
CA ALA A 364 -26.46 -13.50 -13.40
C ALA A 364 -27.19 -13.99 -12.14
N GLN A 365 -27.29 -13.16 -11.09
CA GLN A 365 -27.86 -13.52 -9.79
C GLN A 365 -29.20 -12.83 -9.51
N LEU A 366 -29.51 -11.77 -10.25
CA LEU A 366 -30.65 -10.90 -9.98
C LEU A 366 -31.95 -11.50 -10.57
N PRO A 367 -33.06 -11.56 -9.81
CA PRO A 367 -34.35 -11.99 -10.35
C PRO A 367 -34.87 -11.02 -11.43
N THR A 368 -35.61 -11.54 -12.41
CA THR A 368 -36.13 -10.76 -13.56
C THR A 368 -36.95 -9.54 -13.15
N ALA A 369 -37.64 -9.58 -12.01
CA ALA A 369 -38.41 -8.44 -11.48
C ALA A 369 -37.56 -7.18 -11.23
N TYR A 370 -36.24 -7.33 -11.03
CA TYR A 370 -35.33 -6.21 -10.75
C TYR A 370 -34.52 -5.78 -11.98
N GLU A 371 -34.61 -6.46 -13.12
CA GLU A 371 -33.78 -6.18 -14.32
C GLU A 371 -33.89 -4.74 -14.80
N ARG A 372 -35.10 -4.13 -14.73
CA ARG A 372 -35.33 -2.72 -15.09
C ARG A 372 -34.42 -1.74 -14.32
N TRP A 373 -34.03 -2.10 -13.09
CA TRP A 373 -33.15 -1.27 -12.27
C TRP A 373 -31.69 -1.33 -12.72
N LEU A 374 -31.33 -2.28 -13.59
CA LEU A 374 -29.99 -2.34 -14.18
C LEU A 374 -29.86 -1.53 -15.48
N GLU A 375 -30.94 -0.93 -15.99
CA GLU A 375 -30.93 -0.16 -17.25
C GLU A 375 -29.92 1.00 -17.20
N TRP A 376 -29.96 1.81 -16.14
CA TRP A 376 -29.04 2.95 -16.00
C TRP A 376 -27.57 2.52 -15.84
N PRO A 377 -27.20 1.62 -14.89
CA PRO A 377 -25.83 1.13 -14.83
C PRO A 377 -25.35 0.51 -16.14
N THR A 378 -26.22 -0.22 -16.85
CA THR A 378 -25.91 -0.79 -18.16
C THR A 378 -25.61 0.28 -19.20
N ALA A 379 -26.39 1.36 -19.24
CA ALA A 379 -26.18 2.47 -20.16
C ALA A 379 -24.85 3.21 -19.87
N GLN A 380 -24.53 3.46 -18.60
CA GLN A 380 -23.29 4.14 -18.21
C GLN A 380 -22.04 3.30 -18.50
N ILE A 381 -22.12 1.99 -18.29
CA ILE A 381 -20.99 1.07 -18.51
C ILE A 381 -20.84 0.70 -20.00
N GLY A 382 -21.94 0.55 -20.73
CA GLY A 382 -21.98 0.17 -22.14
C GLY A 382 -21.62 1.29 -23.13
N ASN A 383 -21.75 2.55 -22.73
CA ASN A 383 -21.26 3.69 -23.51
C ASN A 383 -19.75 3.85 -23.30
N GLY A 384 -18.95 3.19 -24.13
CA GLY A 384 -17.49 3.21 -24.07
C GLY A 384 -16.78 3.15 -25.39
#